data_AF-A0A1X7UZW5-F1
#
_entry.id   AF-A0A1X7UZW5-F1
#
_cell.length_a   1.000
_cell.length_b   1.000
_cell.length_c   1.000
_cell.angle_alpha   90.00
_cell.angle_beta   90.00
_cell.angle_gamma   90.00
#
_symmetry.space_group_name_H-M   'P 1'
#
loop_
_entity.id
_entity.type
_entity.pdbx_description
1 polymer ?
#
loop_
_entity_poly.entity_id
_entity_poly.type
_entity_poly.pdbx_seq_one_letter_code
_entity_poly.pdbx_strand_id
1 'polypeptide(L)'
;MKLFVILALIALASSASLDCNQLLTSNGFSSNFNETIAHAIHSMTVEALKTFNPRATERNNVPTVNLDRSSSEKVLPYAPSKPVGDDFSTRSMNLIDSILGEIGNPNDGLGPMWSPVERIAHSFHMWDLWTRIHEVYEEKVQQQQPTDTICSCLLDTKTNGIYKAVQWVSDHYDVGTPITLLNRPIPKLTDESSWKVWKNRLLYYYDDKALFDAASYLYCATKSF
;
A
#
# COMPACT_ATOMS: atom_id res chain seq x y z
N MET A 1 40.39 55.21 -25.03
CA MET A 1 39.65 54.52 -23.95
C MET A 1 38.65 53.57 -24.61
N LYS A 2 38.99 52.28 -24.73
CA LYS A 2 38.12 51.27 -25.38
C LYS A 2 37.40 50.49 -24.29
N LEU A 3 36.08 50.60 -24.25
CA LEU A 3 35.21 49.91 -23.30
C LEU A 3 34.96 48.48 -23.82
N PHE A 4 35.50 47.48 -23.15
CA PHE A 4 35.16 46.08 -23.39
C PHE A 4 33.90 45.73 -22.60
N VAL A 5 32.80 45.44 -23.31
CA VAL A 5 31.60 44.87 -22.71
C VAL A 5 31.76 43.36 -22.70
N ILE A 6 31.90 42.79 -21.49
CA ILE A 6 31.92 41.34 -21.28
C ILE A 6 30.47 40.88 -21.18
N LEU A 7 29.95 40.22 -22.22
CA LEU A 7 28.69 39.48 -22.13
C LEU A 7 28.93 38.20 -21.31
N ALA A 8 28.40 38.15 -20.09
CA ALA A 8 28.31 36.92 -19.32
C ALA A 8 27.17 36.06 -19.88
N LEU A 9 27.52 34.97 -20.56
CA LEU A 9 26.60 33.90 -20.92
C LEU A 9 26.23 33.12 -19.64
N ILE A 10 25.05 33.40 -19.10
CA ILE A 10 24.43 32.57 -18.06
C ILE A 10 23.93 31.30 -18.76
N ALA A 11 24.69 30.22 -18.63
CA ALA A 11 24.21 28.89 -19.01
C ALA A 11 23.10 28.49 -18.04
N LEU A 12 21.86 28.56 -18.51
CA LEU A 12 20.72 27.93 -17.84
C LEU A 12 20.95 26.42 -17.88
N ALA A 13 21.42 25.86 -16.77
CA ALA A 13 21.42 24.43 -16.56
C ALA A 13 19.96 23.97 -16.57
N SER A 14 19.51 23.44 -17.71
CA SER A 14 18.29 22.66 -17.79
C SER A 14 18.45 21.46 -16.86
N SER A 15 17.90 21.52 -15.66
CA SER A 15 17.71 20.33 -14.84
C SER A 15 16.83 19.38 -15.63
N ALA A 16 17.42 18.37 -16.26
CA ALA A 16 16.65 17.26 -16.80
C ALA A 16 15.79 16.73 -15.65
N SER A 17 14.47 16.90 -15.75
CA SER A 17 13.55 16.35 -14.78
C SER A 17 13.78 14.85 -14.72
N LEU A 18 14.15 14.34 -13.55
CA LEU A 18 14.29 12.92 -13.33
C LEU A 18 12.95 12.24 -13.63
N ASP A 19 12.90 11.41 -14.67
CA ASP A 19 11.74 10.56 -14.91
C ASP A 19 11.78 9.40 -13.92
N CYS A 20 10.99 9.51 -12.85
CA CYS A 20 10.89 8.48 -11.82
C CYS A 20 10.44 7.13 -12.38
N ASN A 21 9.59 7.09 -13.41
CA ASN A 21 9.16 5.81 -13.98
C ASN A 21 10.32 5.10 -14.68
N GLN A 22 11.12 5.84 -15.45
CA GLN A 22 12.30 5.29 -16.09
C GLN A 22 13.35 4.85 -15.06
N LEU A 23 13.55 5.64 -14.00
CA LEU A 23 14.48 5.30 -12.92
C LEU A 23 14.05 4.01 -12.21
N LEU A 24 12.81 3.91 -11.76
CA LEU A 24 12.29 2.74 -11.05
C LEU A 24 12.36 1.49 -11.95
N THR A 25 11.92 1.58 -13.19
CA THR A 25 11.99 0.45 -14.15
C THR A 25 13.43 -0.03 -14.34
N SER A 26 14.38 0.90 -14.46
CA SER A 26 15.81 0.57 -14.63
C SER A 26 16.43 -0.03 -13.37
N ASN A 27 15.77 0.11 -12.21
CA ASN A 27 16.17 -0.46 -10.92
C ASN A 27 15.33 -1.69 -10.53
N GLY A 28 14.70 -2.34 -11.50
CA GLY A 28 14.08 -3.65 -11.32
C GLY A 28 12.64 -3.63 -10.79
N PHE A 29 12.06 -2.45 -10.56
CA PHE A 29 10.64 -2.32 -10.21
C PHE A 29 9.74 -2.82 -11.35
N SER A 30 8.57 -3.34 -10.98
CA SER A 30 7.59 -3.75 -11.99
C SER A 30 7.04 -2.55 -12.76
N SER A 31 6.53 -2.78 -13.98
CA SER A 31 5.83 -1.75 -14.76
C SER A 31 4.51 -1.30 -14.11
N ASN A 32 4.00 -2.08 -13.16
CA ASN A 32 2.78 -1.82 -12.40
C ASN A 32 3.08 -1.64 -10.89
N PHE A 33 4.26 -1.12 -10.54
CA PHE A 33 4.68 -0.92 -9.14
C PHE A 33 3.65 -0.11 -8.33
N ASN A 34 2.99 0.85 -9.00
CA ASN A 34 1.98 1.69 -8.39
C ASN A 34 0.78 0.85 -7.89
N GLU A 35 0.39 -0.18 -8.62
CA GLU A 35 -0.70 -1.10 -8.28
C GLU A 35 -0.28 -2.08 -7.18
N THR A 36 0.92 -2.67 -7.30
CA THR A 36 1.45 -3.63 -6.32
C THR A 36 1.65 -2.97 -4.95
N ILE A 37 2.19 -1.75 -4.93
CA ILE A 37 2.35 -0.95 -3.71
C ILE A 37 0.98 -0.51 -3.18
N ALA A 38 0.07 -0.03 -4.03
CA ALA A 38 -1.28 0.35 -3.57
C ALA A 38 -2.02 -0.80 -2.90
N HIS A 39 -1.94 -2.01 -3.45
CA HIS A 39 -2.51 -3.23 -2.85
C HIS A 39 -1.86 -3.60 -1.50
N ALA A 40 -0.57 -3.29 -1.31
CA ALA A 40 0.08 -3.52 -0.03
C ALA A 40 -0.37 -2.51 1.05
N ILE A 41 -0.71 -1.29 0.66
CA ILE A 41 -0.94 -0.18 1.60
C ILE A 41 -2.40 0.25 1.76
N HIS A 42 -3.34 -0.24 0.95
CA HIS A 42 -4.75 0.22 0.99
C HIS A 42 -5.47 -0.05 2.31
N SER A 43 -4.96 -0.96 3.14
CA SER A 43 -5.45 -1.20 4.52
C SER A 43 -4.35 -1.02 5.56
N MET A 44 -3.32 -0.23 5.26
CA MET A 44 -2.19 -0.02 6.17
C MET A 44 -2.64 0.66 7.46
N THR A 45 -2.07 0.22 8.57
CA THR A 45 -2.25 0.82 9.90
C THR A 45 -0.90 1.03 10.57
N VAL A 46 -0.84 1.82 11.64
CA VAL A 46 0.38 1.96 12.46
C VAL A 46 0.88 0.62 12.98
N GLU A 47 -0.02 -0.28 13.39
CA GLU A 47 0.30 -1.61 13.91
C GLU A 47 0.97 -2.49 12.84
N ALA A 48 0.61 -2.30 11.57
CA ALA A 48 1.24 -2.97 10.44
C ALA A 48 2.60 -2.34 10.09
N LEU A 49 2.68 -1.00 10.10
CA LEU A 49 3.95 -0.29 9.90
C LEU A 49 5.00 -0.66 10.95
N LYS A 50 4.57 -0.97 12.18
CA LYS A 50 5.45 -1.46 13.25
C LYS A 50 6.16 -2.79 12.93
N THR A 51 5.64 -3.57 11.98
CA THR A 51 6.35 -4.76 11.47
C THR A 51 7.62 -4.36 10.71
N PHE A 52 7.66 -3.19 10.05
CA PHE A 52 8.81 -2.73 9.27
C PHE A 52 9.71 -1.76 10.06
N ASN A 53 9.11 -0.95 10.94
CA ASN A 53 9.86 -0.13 11.89
C ASN A 53 9.05 0.04 13.19
N PRO A 54 9.54 -0.46 14.34
CA PRO A 54 8.79 -0.45 15.60
C PRO A 54 8.49 0.97 16.13
N ARG A 55 9.16 2.01 15.60
CA ARG A 55 8.92 3.42 15.96
C ARG A 55 7.81 4.08 15.16
N ALA A 56 7.12 3.34 14.27
CA ALA A 56 5.99 3.87 13.52
C ALA A 56 4.89 4.44 14.44
N THR A 57 4.37 5.60 14.04
CA THR A 57 3.26 6.31 14.69
C THR A 57 2.27 6.82 13.65
N GLU A 58 1.17 7.44 14.08
CA GLU A 58 0.23 8.11 13.17
C GLU A 58 0.86 9.28 12.41
N ARG A 59 2.03 9.78 12.86
CA ARG A 59 2.86 10.72 12.09
C ARG A 59 3.66 9.97 11.04
N ASN A 60 2.97 9.45 10.03
CA ASN A 60 3.55 8.83 8.86
C ASN A 60 2.94 9.45 7.58
N ASN A 61 3.51 9.15 6.42
CA ASN A 61 3.04 9.65 5.13
C ASN A 61 2.64 8.49 4.18
N VAL A 62 2.20 7.36 4.74
CA VAL A 62 1.77 6.21 3.93
C VAL A 62 0.29 6.38 3.61
N PRO A 63 -0.09 6.65 2.35
CA PRO A 63 -1.49 6.80 2.01
C PRO A 63 -2.22 5.46 2.12
N THR A 64 -3.44 5.51 2.62
CA THR A 64 -4.29 4.32 2.80
C THR A 64 -5.74 4.69 2.56
N VAL A 65 -6.60 3.69 2.32
CA VAL A 65 -8.03 3.95 2.17
C VAL A 65 -8.58 4.53 3.47
N ASN A 66 -9.37 5.59 3.36
CA ASN A 66 -10.11 6.10 4.50
C ASN A 66 -11.23 5.12 4.85
N LEU A 67 -11.15 4.54 6.04
CA LEU A 67 -12.17 3.61 6.54
C LEU A 67 -13.44 4.34 7.00
N ASP A 68 -13.37 5.65 7.25
CA ASP A 68 -14.57 6.45 7.47
C ASP A 68 -15.31 6.68 6.15
N ARG A 69 -16.28 5.81 5.92
CA ARG A 69 -17.17 5.80 4.75
C ARG A 69 -18.08 7.02 4.66
N SER A 70 -18.25 7.79 5.73
CA SER A 70 -19.04 9.01 5.73
C SER A 70 -18.27 10.25 5.25
N SER A 71 -16.93 10.16 5.24
CA SER A 71 -16.06 11.22 4.77
C SER A 71 -16.08 11.35 3.24
N SER A 72 -15.95 12.59 2.75
CA SER A 72 -15.68 12.86 1.33
C SER A 72 -14.25 12.51 0.92
N GLU A 73 -13.33 12.40 1.89
CA GLU A 73 -11.94 12.02 1.65
C GLU A 73 -11.84 10.50 1.57
N LYS A 74 -11.56 9.99 0.36
CA LYS A 74 -11.49 8.54 0.09
C LYS A 74 -10.16 7.88 0.49
N VAL A 75 -9.08 8.67 0.58
CA VAL A 75 -7.72 8.22 0.87
C VAL A 75 -7.09 9.18 1.86
N LEU A 76 -6.71 8.66 3.02
CA LEU A 76 -5.94 9.41 4.01
C LEU A 76 -4.50 9.56 3.54
N PRO A 77 -3.82 10.69 3.80
CA PRO A 77 -2.40 10.84 3.47
C PRO A 77 -1.46 10.11 4.45
N TYR A 78 -2.02 9.43 5.46
CA TYR A 78 -1.30 8.69 6.49
C TYR A 78 -2.08 7.41 6.86
N ALA A 79 -1.35 6.40 7.36
CA ALA A 79 -1.93 5.20 7.94
C ALA A 79 -2.38 5.48 9.38
N PRO A 80 -3.67 5.34 9.72
CA PRO A 80 -4.17 5.56 11.08
C PRO A 80 -3.79 4.42 12.02
N SER A 81 -3.85 4.65 13.33
CA SER A 81 -3.78 3.55 14.30
C SER A 81 -5.12 2.81 14.33
N LYS A 82 -5.07 1.47 14.30
CA LYS A 82 -6.22 0.60 14.48
C LYS A 82 -5.80 -0.58 15.35
N PRO A 83 -5.64 -0.37 16.67
CA PRO A 83 -5.30 -1.44 17.58
C PRO A 83 -6.42 -2.48 17.62
N VAL A 84 -6.05 -3.74 17.82
CA VAL A 84 -6.99 -4.80 18.18
C VAL A 84 -7.00 -4.95 19.70
N GLY A 85 -8.08 -5.49 20.26
CA GLY A 85 -8.18 -5.76 21.69
C GLY A 85 -7.09 -6.69 22.23
N ASP A 86 -7.03 -6.85 23.55
CA ASP A 86 -6.12 -7.74 24.27
C ASP A 86 -6.86 -8.78 25.14
N ASP A 87 -8.19 -8.89 25.00
CA ASP A 87 -9.03 -9.84 25.74
C ASP A 87 -8.66 -11.30 25.46
N PHE A 88 -8.32 -11.64 24.21
CA PHE A 88 -7.81 -12.96 23.86
C PHE A 88 -6.28 -13.00 23.88
N SER A 89 -5.72 -14.16 24.25
CA SER A 89 -4.26 -14.35 24.33
C SER A 89 -3.54 -14.33 22.97
N THR A 90 -4.25 -14.56 21.88
CA THR A 90 -3.66 -14.60 20.53
C THR A 90 -4.13 -13.42 19.70
N ARG A 91 -3.20 -12.81 18.96
CA ARG A 91 -3.50 -11.74 18.00
C ARG A 91 -4.58 -12.15 17.00
N SER A 92 -4.55 -13.39 16.52
CA SER A 92 -5.53 -13.91 15.57
C SER A 92 -6.96 -13.87 16.14
N MET A 93 -7.14 -14.21 17.42
CA MET A 93 -8.45 -14.11 18.07
C MET A 93 -8.87 -12.67 18.31
N ASN A 94 -7.95 -11.77 18.69
CA ASN A 94 -8.28 -10.34 18.82
C ASN A 94 -8.62 -9.68 17.47
N LEU A 95 -8.01 -10.15 16.37
CA LEU A 95 -8.39 -9.74 15.02
C LEU A 95 -9.78 -10.24 14.65
N ILE A 96 -10.08 -11.52 14.92
CA ILE A 96 -11.42 -12.07 14.72
C ILE A 96 -12.44 -11.29 15.54
N ASP A 97 -12.18 -11.06 16.83
CA ASP A 97 -13.06 -10.29 17.72
C ASP A 97 -13.35 -8.89 17.16
N SER A 98 -12.30 -8.16 16.77
CA SER A 98 -12.45 -6.84 16.14
C SER A 98 -13.30 -6.87 14.86
N ILE A 99 -13.19 -7.91 14.04
CA ILE A 99 -13.99 -8.06 12.81
C ILE A 99 -15.44 -8.42 13.14
N LEU A 100 -15.65 -9.38 14.04
CA LEU A 100 -16.97 -9.87 14.42
C LEU A 100 -17.77 -8.81 15.19
N GLY A 101 -17.11 -7.94 15.95
CA GLY A 101 -17.72 -6.80 16.63
C GLY A 101 -18.37 -5.77 15.70
N GLU A 102 -17.94 -5.73 14.43
CA GLU A 102 -18.48 -4.84 13.39
C GLU A 102 -19.46 -5.54 12.43
N ILE A 103 -19.84 -6.80 12.69
CA ILE A 103 -20.78 -7.51 11.82
C ILE A 103 -22.11 -6.77 11.72
N GLY A 104 -22.56 -6.57 10.47
CA GLY A 104 -23.80 -5.86 10.17
C GLY A 104 -23.63 -4.34 10.15
N ASN A 105 -22.46 -3.80 10.50
CA ASN A 105 -22.13 -2.40 10.31
C ASN A 105 -21.56 -2.18 8.90
N PRO A 106 -22.27 -1.51 7.97
CA PRO A 106 -21.74 -1.24 6.63
C PRO A 106 -20.65 -0.15 6.61
N ASN A 107 -20.42 0.55 7.73
CA ASN A 107 -19.42 1.61 7.87
C ASN A 107 -18.12 1.12 8.51
N ASP A 108 -17.79 -0.16 8.37
CA ASP A 108 -16.57 -0.79 8.91
C ASP A 108 -15.30 -0.54 8.07
N GLY A 109 -15.44 0.26 7.01
CA GLY A 109 -14.39 0.62 6.07
C GLY A 109 -14.33 -0.21 4.78
N LEU A 110 -14.95 -1.39 4.76
CA LEU A 110 -15.02 -2.25 3.56
C LEU A 110 -16.33 -2.11 2.79
N GLY A 111 -17.39 -1.63 3.46
CA GLY A 111 -18.66 -1.33 2.84
C GLY A 111 -19.68 -2.48 2.89
N PRO A 112 -20.92 -2.22 2.42
CA PRO A 112 -22.03 -3.16 2.53
C PRO A 112 -21.88 -4.41 1.64
N MET A 113 -21.00 -4.33 0.63
CA MET A 113 -20.83 -5.39 -0.36
C MET A 113 -19.97 -6.54 0.12
N TRP A 114 -19.44 -6.51 1.34
CA TRP A 114 -18.63 -7.58 1.90
C TRP A 114 -19.49 -8.48 2.81
N SER A 115 -19.22 -9.78 2.86
CA SER A 115 -19.76 -10.69 3.87
C SER A 115 -18.84 -10.76 5.09
N PRO A 116 -19.30 -11.27 6.25
CA PRO A 116 -18.41 -11.50 7.40
C PRO A 116 -17.22 -12.42 7.08
N VAL A 117 -17.43 -13.48 6.29
CA VAL A 117 -16.35 -14.41 5.90
C VAL A 117 -15.33 -13.72 4.99
N GLU A 118 -15.79 -12.84 4.10
CA GLU A 118 -14.93 -12.05 3.22
C GLU A 118 -14.06 -11.06 4.00
N ARG A 119 -14.61 -10.42 5.04
CA ARG A 119 -13.86 -9.52 5.94
C ARG A 119 -12.74 -10.25 6.70
N ILE A 120 -13.04 -11.45 7.19
CA ILE A 120 -12.04 -12.33 7.83
C ILE A 120 -10.96 -12.66 6.81
N ALA A 121 -11.33 -13.15 5.62
CA ALA A 121 -10.36 -13.52 4.58
C ALA A 121 -9.45 -12.35 4.19
N HIS A 122 -10.00 -11.14 4.01
CA HIS A 122 -9.20 -9.95 3.68
C HIS A 122 -8.30 -9.50 4.83
N SER A 123 -8.79 -9.47 6.07
CA SER A 123 -7.96 -9.05 7.21
C SER A 123 -6.77 -9.98 7.41
N PHE A 124 -6.98 -11.30 7.35
CA PHE A 124 -5.89 -12.27 7.45
C PHE A 124 -4.96 -12.24 6.22
N HIS A 125 -5.50 -11.99 5.03
CA HIS A 125 -4.70 -11.78 3.83
C HIS A 125 -3.74 -10.59 3.96
N MET A 126 -4.21 -9.44 4.47
CA MET A 126 -3.33 -8.28 4.63
C MET A 126 -2.16 -8.58 5.58
N TRP A 127 -2.42 -9.28 6.70
CA TRP A 127 -1.36 -9.70 7.62
C TRP A 127 -0.39 -10.71 7.01
N ASP A 128 -0.87 -11.73 6.28
CA ASP A 128 0.00 -12.69 5.58
C ASP A 128 0.84 -12.01 4.50
N LEU A 129 0.24 -11.10 3.73
CA LEU A 129 0.93 -10.28 2.74
C LEU A 129 2.04 -9.44 3.37
N TRP A 130 1.75 -8.73 4.47
CA TRP A 130 2.77 -7.92 5.15
C TRP A 130 3.90 -8.77 5.74
N THR A 131 3.61 -9.97 6.25
CA THR A 131 4.64 -10.92 6.67
C THR A 131 5.56 -11.30 5.52
N ARG A 132 5.01 -11.63 4.35
CA ARG A 132 5.81 -11.96 3.15
C ARG A 132 6.61 -10.78 2.61
N ILE A 133 6.02 -9.59 2.62
CA ILE A 133 6.73 -8.37 2.23
C ILE A 133 7.90 -8.11 3.20
N HIS A 134 7.70 -8.36 4.50
CA HIS A 134 8.75 -8.22 5.50
C HIS A 134 9.90 -9.22 5.29
N GLU A 135 9.62 -10.45 4.85
CA GLU A 135 10.68 -11.40 4.47
C GLU A 135 11.56 -10.83 3.33
N VAL A 136 10.94 -10.31 2.26
CA VAL A 136 11.66 -9.66 1.14
C VAL A 136 12.39 -8.40 1.58
N TYR A 137 11.79 -7.64 2.49
CA TYR A 137 12.38 -6.44 3.08
C TYR A 137 13.71 -6.75 3.78
N GLU A 138 13.74 -7.75 4.66
CA GLU A 138 14.93 -8.15 5.41
C GLU A 138 15.98 -8.81 4.50
N GLU A 139 15.56 -9.73 3.63
CA GLU A 139 16.47 -10.55 2.84
C GLU A 139 17.09 -9.81 1.65
N LYS A 140 16.35 -8.89 1.02
CA LYS A 140 16.78 -8.21 -0.22
C LYS A 140 16.95 -6.72 -0.02
N VAL A 141 15.92 -6.03 0.45
CA VAL A 141 15.88 -4.56 0.46
C VAL A 141 16.84 -3.98 1.49
N GLN A 142 16.98 -4.58 2.68
CA GLN A 142 17.96 -4.11 3.66
C GLN A 142 19.41 -4.33 3.22
N GLN A 143 19.67 -5.42 2.49
CA GLN A 143 21.01 -5.73 1.98
C GLN A 143 21.39 -4.80 0.82
N GLN A 144 20.40 -4.39 0.01
CA GLN A 144 20.57 -3.46 -1.09
C GLN A 144 19.55 -2.33 -0.99
N GLN A 145 19.85 -1.36 -0.13
CA GLN A 145 18.95 -0.28 0.21
C GLN A 145 18.64 0.60 -1.01
N PRO A 146 17.36 0.92 -1.25
CA PRO A 146 16.97 1.95 -2.20
C PRO A 146 17.70 3.27 -1.89
N THR A 147 18.30 3.87 -2.92
CA THR A 147 18.96 5.17 -2.79
C THR A 147 17.94 6.26 -2.43
N ASP A 148 18.39 7.40 -1.89
CA ASP A 148 17.50 8.52 -1.57
C ASP A 148 16.73 9.03 -2.80
N THR A 149 17.33 8.94 -3.99
CA THR A 149 16.67 9.27 -5.26
C THR A 149 15.54 8.30 -5.57
N ILE A 150 15.75 6.99 -5.40
CA ILE A 150 14.69 5.97 -5.55
C ILE A 150 13.59 6.21 -4.51
N CYS A 151 13.96 6.44 -3.24
CA CYS A 151 12.98 6.71 -2.20
C CYS A 151 12.18 7.99 -2.48
N SER A 152 12.81 9.05 -2.98
CA SER A 152 12.09 10.27 -3.38
C SER A 152 11.05 9.99 -4.46
N CYS A 153 11.39 9.14 -5.44
CA CYS A 153 10.44 8.71 -6.47
C CYS A 153 9.30 7.84 -5.93
N LEU A 154 9.58 6.92 -5.01
CA LEU A 154 8.55 6.05 -4.42
C LEU A 154 7.60 6.82 -3.50
N LEU A 155 8.13 7.81 -2.75
CA LEU A 155 7.36 8.58 -1.77
C LEU A 155 6.56 9.73 -2.39
N ASP A 156 6.85 10.14 -3.62
CA ASP A 156 6.00 11.07 -4.37
C ASP A 156 4.75 10.37 -4.95
N THR A 157 3.94 9.84 -4.03
CA THR A 157 2.78 8.98 -4.32
C THR A 157 1.71 9.66 -5.18
N LYS A 158 1.67 11.00 -5.19
CA LYS A 158 0.71 11.78 -5.98
C LYS A 158 1.07 11.83 -7.46
N THR A 159 2.35 11.77 -7.82
CA THR A 159 2.80 11.87 -9.20
C THR A 159 3.11 10.51 -9.82
N ASN A 160 3.54 9.53 -9.01
CA ASN A 160 3.92 8.20 -9.47
C ASN A 160 2.73 7.22 -9.62
N GLY A 161 1.51 7.67 -9.33
CA GLY A 161 0.28 6.91 -9.53
C GLY A 161 -0.13 6.00 -8.37
N ILE A 162 0.68 5.86 -7.31
CA ILE A 162 0.33 5.05 -6.12
C ILE A 162 -0.94 5.59 -5.45
N TYR A 163 -1.02 6.90 -5.18
CA TYR A 163 -2.19 7.50 -4.53
C TYR A 163 -3.47 7.26 -5.33
N LYS A 164 -3.39 7.41 -6.65
CA LYS A 164 -4.52 7.16 -7.57
C LYS A 164 -4.94 5.69 -7.55
N ALA A 165 -4.01 4.76 -7.44
CA ALA A 165 -4.31 3.34 -7.32
C ALA A 165 -4.95 3.00 -5.95
N VAL A 166 -4.51 3.62 -4.85
CA VAL A 166 -5.19 3.48 -3.54
C VAL A 166 -6.62 4.05 -3.61
N GLN A 167 -6.80 5.21 -4.27
CA GLN A 167 -8.13 5.78 -4.47
C GLN A 167 -9.03 4.87 -5.31
N TRP A 168 -8.49 4.27 -6.37
CA TRP A 168 -9.21 3.28 -7.18
C TRP A 168 -9.72 2.11 -6.31
N VAL A 169 -8.91 1.62 -5.36
CA VAL A 169 -9.35 0.57 -4.41
C VAL A 169 -10.53 1.05 -3.56
N SER A 170 -10.45 2.27 -3.01
CA SER A 170 -11.53 2.89 -2.23
C SER A 170 -12.84 3.00 -3.02
N ASP A 171 -12.76 3.48 -4.27
CA ASP A 171 -13.91 3.61 -5.16
C ASP A 171 -14.52 2.23 -5.48
N HIS A 172 -13.71 1.17 -5.53
CA HIS A 172 -14.19 -0.18 -5.79
C HIS A 172 -14.92 -0.83 -4.62
N TYR A 173 -14.65 -0.41 -3.36
CA TYR A 173 -15.46 -0.83 -2.22
C TYR A 173 -16.95 -0.43 -2.35
N ASP A 174 -17.25 0.61 -3.14
CA ASP A 174 -18.62 1.09 -3.35
C ASP A 174 -19.42 0.18 -4.28
N VAL A 175 -18.73 -0.52 -5.19
CA VAL A 175 -19.35 -1.31 -6.27
C VAL A 175 -19.08 -2.81 -6.15
N GLY A 176 -18.16 -3.22 -5.29
CA GLY A 176 -17.81 -4.63 -5.08
C GLY A 176 -16.62 -4.84 -4.14
N THR A 177 -15.95 -5.98 -4.28
CA THR A 177 -14.75 -6.32 -3.50
C THR A 177 -13.51 -6.02 -4.35
N PRO A 178 -12.62 -5.07 -3.98
CA PRO A 178 -11.46 -4.68 -4.79
C PRO A 178 -10.44 -5.78 -5.14
N ILE A 179 -10.59 -6.99 -4.59
CA ILE A 179 -9.91 -8.19 -5.09
C ILE A 179 -10.26 -8.47 -6.59
N THR A 180 -11.21 -7.73 -7.16
CA THR A 180 -11.54 -7.64 -8.60
C THR A 180 -10.64 -6.69 -9.42
N LEU A 181 -9.44 -6.31 -8.94
CA LEU A 181 -8.42 -5.45 -9.60
C LEU A 181 -8.13 -5.68 -11.11
N LEU A 182 -8.70 -6.72 -11.73
CA LEU A 182 -8.44 -7.13 -13.11
C LEU A 182 -9.70 -7.26 -13.98
N ASN A 183 -10.80 -6.55 -13.68
CA ASN A 183 -12.11 -6.70 -14.36
C ASN A 183 -12.65 -8.15 -14.32
N ARG A 184 -12.34 -8.88 -13.25
CA ARG A 184 -12.78 -10.28 -13.07
C ARG A 184 -13.71 -10.32 -11.86
N PRO A 185 -15.02 -10.57 -12.05
CA PRO A 185 -15.94 -10.78 -10.94
C PRO A 185 -15.40 -11.88 -10.03
N ILE A 186 -15.41 -11.63 -8.73
CA ILE A 186 -15.12 -12.66 -7.72
C ILE A 186 -16.44 -13.12 -7.12
N PRO A 187 -16.68 -14.44 -7.01
CA PRO A 187 -17.91 -14.94 -6.42
C PRO A 187 -17.95 -14.60 -4.92
N LYS A 188 -19.16 -14.55 -4.37
CA LYS A 188 -19.35 -14.51 -2.93
C LYS A 188 -18.69 -15.71 -2.27
N LEU A 189 -17.98 -15.47 -1.16
CA LEU A 189 -17.29 -16.53 -0.44
C LEU A 189 -18.29 -17.30 0.44
N THR A 190 -18.80 -18.41 -0.08
CA THR A 190 -19.85 -19.23 0.55
C THR A 190 -19.50 -20.69 0.69
N ASP A 191 -18.46 -21.17 -0.01
CA ASP A 191 -18.10 -22.59 -0.09
C ASP A 191 -16.63 -22.79 -0.54
N GLU A 192 -16.20 -24.06 -0.63
CA GLU A 192 -14.86 -24.42 -1.09
C GLU A 192 -14.57 -23.97 -2.55
N SER A 193 -15.60 -23.95 -3.41
CA SER A 193 -15.46 -23.59 -4.82
C SER A 193 -15.13 -22.10 -4.97
N SER A 194 -15.91 -21.25 -4.30
CA SER A 194 -15.66 -19.81 -4.20
C SER A 194 -14.33 -19.53 -3.50
N TRP A 195 -13.96 -20.30 -2.47
CA TRP A 195 -12.64 -20.18 -1.84
C TRP A 195 -11.47 -20.42 -2.81
N LYS A 196 -11.55 -21.40 -3.72
CA LYS A 196 -10.50 -21.63 -4.73
C LYS A 196 -10.27 -20.40 -5.61
N VAL A 197 -11.35 -19.69 -5.97
CA VAL A 197 -11.26 -18.43 -6.72
C VAL A 197 -10.63 -17.33 -5.87
N TRP A 198 -11.08 -17.19 -4.62
CA TRP A 198 -10.53 -16.22 -3.66
C TRP A 198 -9.03 -16.44 -3.42
N LYS A 199 -8.62 -17.64 -3.06
CA LYS A 199 -7.22 -18.00 -2.83
C LYS A 199 -6.34 -17.62 -4.02
N ASN A 200 -6.75 -17.95 -5.24
CA ASN A 200 -6.00 -17.59 -6.44
C ASN A 200 -5.88 -16.06 -6.63
N ARG A 201 -6.86 -15.28 -6.18
CA ARG A 201 -6.83 -13.81 -6.27
C ARG A 201 -5.99 -13.19 -5.17
N LEU A 202 -6.10 -13.69 -3.94
CA LEU A 202 -5.31 -13.23 -2.80
C LEU A 202 -3.80 -13.43 -3.05
N LEU A 203 -3.43 -14.57 -3.64
CA LEU A 203 -2.05 -14.90 -4.00
C LEU A 203 -1.52 -14.15 -5.25
N TYR A 204 -2.32 -13.32 -5.92
CA TYR A 204 -1.94 -12.74 -7.21
C TYR A 204 -0.69 -11.85 -7.11
N TYR A 205 -0.56 -11.05 -6.04
CA TYR A 205 0.58 -10.16 -5.81
C TYR A 205 1.66 -10.78 -4.92
N TYR A 206 1.73 -12.12 -4.86
CA TYR A 206 2.77 -12.83 -4.09
C TYR A 206 3.99 -13.17 -4.94
N ASP A 207 4.05 -12.69 -6.18
CA ASP A 207 5.23 -12.84 -7.02
C ASP A 207 6.37 -11.94 -6.53
N ASP A 208 7.60 -12.34 -6.88
CA ASP A 208 8.83 -11.68 -6.42
C ASP A 208 8.87 -10.19 -6.74
N LYS A 209 8.30 -9.75 -7.87
CA LYS A 209 8.33 -8.33 -8.26
C LYS A 209 7.35 -7.51 -7.43
N ALA A 210 6.12 -7.99 -7.28
CA ALA A 210 5.13 -7.29 -6.46
C ALA A 210 5.58 -7.16 -5.01
N LEU A 211 6.18 -8.22 -4.44
CA LEU A 211 6.73 -8.18 -3.09
C LEU A 211 7.94 -7.24 -2.99
N PHE A 212 8.82 -7.22 -4.00
CA PHE A 212 9.97 -6.29 -4.04
C PHE A 212 9.55 -4.82 -4.13
N ASP A 213 8.56 -4.50 -4.97
CA ASP A 213 8.02 -3.14 -5.10
C ASP A 213 7.49 -2.65 -3.74
N ALA A 214 6.64 -3.45 -3.10
CA ALA A 214 6.04 -3.14 -1.80
C ALA A 214 7.08 -3.03 -0.68
N ALA A 215 8.04 -3.96 -0.62
CA ALA A 215 9.11 -3.94 0.38
C ALA A 215 9.99 -2.69 0.24
N SER A 216 10.35 -2.33 -0.99
CA SER A 216 11.17 -1.15 -1.27
C SER A 216 10.43 0.14 -0.90
N TYR A 217 9.13 0.23 -1.19
CA TYR A 217 8.30 1.35 -0.76
C TYR A 217 8.24 1.46 0.76
N LEU A 218 7.95 0.36 1.47
CA LEU A 218 7.84 0.36 2.92
C LEU A 218 9.17 0.68 3.61
N TYR A 219 10.30 0.25 3.04
CA TYR A 219 11.62 0.71 3.47
C TYR A 219 11.74 2.22 3.39
N CYS A 220 11.50 2.80 2.22
CA CYS A 220 11.59 4.25 2.05
C CYS A 220 10.63 5.02 2.97
N ALA A 221 9.42 4.50 3.17
CA ALA A 221 8.39 5.14 3.99
C ALA A 221 8.67 5.08 5.49
N THR A 222 9.45 4.08 5.94
CA THR A 222 9.65 3.83 7.39
C THR A 222 11.08 4.03 7.87
N LYS A 223 12.08 4.13 6.98
CA LYS A 223 13.50 4.23 7.36
C LYS A 223 13.85 5.42 8.27
N SER A 224 13.01 6.46 8.27
CA SER A 224 13.26 7.73 8.99
C SER A 224 12.28 8.02 10.12
N PHE A 225 11.48 7.04 10.56
CA PHE A 225 10.73 7.19 11.81
C PHE A 225 11.67 7.37 13.00
#